data_AF-A0A4Q5WT53-F1
#
_entry.id   AF-A0A4Q5WT53-F1
#
_cell.length_a   1.000
_cell.length_b   1.000
_cell.length_c   1.000
_cell.angle_alpha   90.00
_cell.angle_beta   90.00
_cell.angle_gamma   90.00
#
_symmetry.space_group_name_H-M   'P 1'
#
loop_
_entity.id
_entity.type
_entity.pdbx_description
1 polymer ?
#
loop_
_entity_poly.entity_id
_entity_poly.type
_entity_poly.pdbx_seq_one_letter_code
_entity_poly.pdbx_strand_id
1 'polypeptide(L)'
;MERLAVNRFIGFGLFFGLCAVASVLLFQPLLLAVPFALIGALWIAHKPFVLFYLLVAAIPWSIEYNFTSSLGTDLPTEPLMLLVSFSTLCYLVYSARSRPLEGLFRSPLMVLLVLQAAWWLVTAYFSTDFTRSIKFCIAKTWYLGAFVIAPFALFKNHKAVVRTAQVLSASMLLLVARTMVRHAGYGFTFERINDSLWPNFRNHVN
;
A
#
# COMPACT_ATOMS: atom_id res chain seq x y z
N MET A 1 6.49 34.35 -2.90
CA MET A 1 6.76 32.94 -2.54
C MET A 1 7.17 32.79 -1.07
N GLU A 2 7.96 33.71 -0.50
CA GLU A 2 8.36 33.69 0.94
C GLU A 2 7.21 33.64 1.94
N ARG A 3 6.19 34.50 1.82
CA ARG A 3 5.05 34.51 2.77
C ARG A 3 4.33 33.17 2.86
N LEU A 4 4.29 32.41 1.76
CA LEU A 4 3.63 31.12 1.68
C LEU A 4 4.46 30.02 2.36
N ALA A 5 5.79 30.12 2.30
CA ALA A 5 6.70 29.24 3.03
C ALA A 5 6.67 29.52 4.54
N VAL A 6 6.65 30.79 4.93
CA VAL A 6 6.53 31.22 6.33
C VAL A 6 5.22 30.74 6.96
N ASN A 7 4.09 30.89 6.27
CA ASN A 7 2.80 30.39 6.78
C ASN A 7 2.76 28.86 6.94
N ARG A 8 3.41 28.12 6.03
CA ARG A 8 3.53 26.65 6.15
C ARG A 8 4.40 26.23 7.31
N PHE A 9 5.51 26.95 7.55
CA PHE A 9 6.40 26.70 8.67
C PHE A 9 5.70 26.99 10.02
N ILE A 10 4.99 28.11 10.13
CA ILE A 10 4.21 28.46 11.33
C ILE A 10 3.09 27.43 11.56
N GLY A 11 2.37 27.04 10.51
CA GLY A 11 1.33 26.01 10.61
C GLY A 11 1.87 24.66 11.10
N PHE A 12 3.04 24.23 10.60
CA PHE A 12 3.70 23.02 11.07
C PHE A 12 4.18 23.16 12.52
N GLY A 13 4.73 24.30 12.91
CA GLY A 13 5.14 24.58 14.28
C GLY A 13 3.97 24.52 15.28
N LEU A 14 2.82 25.10 14.92
CA LEU A 14 1.60 25.02 15.72
C LEU A 14 1.08 23.58 15.82
N PHE A 15 1.08 22.82 14.72
CA PHE A 15 0.70 21.41 14.72
C PHE A 15 1.62 20.56 15.61
N PHE A 16 2.94 20.77 15.52
CA PHE A 16 3.92 20.12 16.38
C PHE A 16 3.65 20.44 17.86
N GLY A 17 3.41 21.71 18.18
CA GLY A 17 3.07 22.15 19.54
C GLY A 17 1.80 21.46 20.07
N LEU A 18 0.75 21.33 19.25
CA LEU A 18 -0.47 20.61 19.60
C LEU A 18 -0.21 19.12 19.86
N CYS A 19 0.59 18.46 19.03
CA CYS A 19 0.98 17.06 19.24
C CYS A 19 1.80 16.87 20.52
N ALA A 20 2.68 17.82 20.85
CA ALA A 20 3.45 17.79 22.10
C ALA A 20 2.56 17.96 23.34
N VAL A 21 1.63 18.92 23.32
CA VAL A 21 0.65 19.11 24.41
C VAL A 21 -0.24 17.87 24.56
N ALA A 22 -0.75 17.31 23.46
CA ALA A 22 -1.54 16.08 23.48
C ALA A 22 -0.75 14.88 24.01
N SER A 23 0.53 14.77 23.67
CA SER A 23 1.41 13.70 24.17
C SER A 23 1.54 13.71 25.69
N VAL A 24 1.67 14.91 26.27
CA VAL A 24 1.75 15.09 27.73
C VAL A 24 0.41 14.82 28.40
N LEU A 25 -0.70 15.34 27.85
CA LEU A 25 -2.04 15.17 28.44
C LEU A 25 -2.54 13.72 28.40
N LEU A 26 -2.18 12.97 27.35
CA LEU A 26 -2.62 11.58 27.16
C LEU A 26 -1.60 10.55 27.65
N PHE A 27 -0.46 10.98 28.21
CA PHE A 27 0.67 10.12 28.62
C PHE A 27 1.11 9.14 27.52
N GLN A 28 1.01 9.55 26.25
CA GLN A 28 1.36 8.73 25.09
C GLN A 28 2.52 9.40 24.33
N PRO A 29 3.76 8.92 24.49
CA PRO A 29 4.93 9.52 23.82
C PRO A 29 4.91 9.32 22.30
N LEU A 30 4.15 8.34 21.80
CA LEU A 30 4.03 8.06 20.36
C LEU A 30 3.43 9.24 19.57
N LEU A 31 2.65 10.11 20.22
CA LEU A 31 2.06 11.30 19.60
C LEU A 31 3.12 12.29 19.10
N LEU A 32 4.32 12.31 19.70
CA LEU A 32 5.44 13.12 19.23
C LEU A 32 6.03 12.64 17.89
N ALA A 33 5.80 11.37 17.51
CA ALA A 33 6.22 10.85 16.22
C ALA A 33 5.30 11.32 15.07
N VAL A 34 4.07 11.75 15.37
CA VAL A 34 3.06 12.12 14.37
C VAL A 34 3.51 13.25 13.44
N PRO A 35 4.10 14.37 13.92
CA PRO A 35 4.60 15.42 13.04
C PRO A 35 5.76 14.97 12.14
N PHE A 36 6.63 14.09 12.63
CA PHE A 36 7.72 13.53 11.82
C PHE A 36 7.21 12.53 10.79
N ALA A 37 6.23 11.71 11.16
CA ALA A 37 5.51 10.84 10.23
C ALA A 37 4.82 11.67 9.14
N LEU A 38 4.25 12.82 9.48
CA LEU A 38 3.66 13.76 8.52
C LEU A 38 4.71 14.32 7.56
N ILE A 39 5.87 14.77 8.05
CA ILE A 39 6.98 15.22 7.17
C ILE A 39 7.45 14.09 6.27
N GLY A 40 7.71 12.91 6.84
CA GLY A 40 8.15 11.73 6.10
C GLY A 40 7.14 11.37 5.01
N ALA A 41 5.85 11.40 5.34
CA ALA A 41 4.80 11.18 4.37
C ALA A 41 4.73 12.26 3.29
N LEU A 42 4.90 13.53 3.62
CA LEU A 42 4.93 14.63 2.63
C LEU A 42 6.15 14.50 1.70
N TRP A 43 7.30 14.07 2.23
CA TRP A 43 8.50 13.81 1.44
C TRP A 43 8.29 12.63 0.48
N ILE A 44 7.75 11.53 0.99
CA ILE A 44 7.36 10.35 0.22
C ILE A 44 6.33 10.71 -0.86
N ALA A 45 5.34 11.54 -0.52
CA ALA A 45 4.29 12.02 -1.42
C ALA A 45 4.82 12.87 -2.58
N HIS A 46 6.05 13.36 -2.50
CA HIS A 46 6.66 14.10 -3.60
C HIS A 46 6.98 13.19 -4.80
N LYS A 47 7.23 11.89 -4.58
CA LYS A 47 7.54 10.91 -5.64
C LYS A 47 6.84 9.56 -5.41
N PRO A 48 5.49 9.51 -5.51
CA PRO A 48 4.72 8.26 -5.33
C PRO A 48 5.14 7.14 -6.30
N PHE A 49 5.72 7.48 -7.45
CA PHE A 49 6.19 6.51 -8.45
C PHE A 49 7.27 5.56 -7.93
N VAL A 50 8.18 6.03 -7.08
CA VAL A 50 9.25 5.18 -6.53
C VAL A 50 8.67 4.15 -5.58
N LEU A 51 7.76 4.58 -4.70
CA LEU A 51 7.04 3.65 -3.83
C LEU A 51 6.19 2.67 -4.61
N PHE A 52 5.53 3.11 -5.68
CA PHE A 52 4.72 2.24 -6.51
C PHE A 52 5.59 1.13 -7.15
N TYR A 53 6.76 1.48 -7.71
CA TYR A 53 7.67 0.47 -8.26
C TYR A 53 8.27 -0.43 -7.18
N LEU A 54 8.54 0.10 -5.98
CA LEU A 54 8.96 -0.70 -4.83
C LEU A 54 7.88 -1.69 -4.42
N LEU A 55 6.62 -1.26 -4.35
CA LEU A 55 5.46 -2.12 -4.09
C LEU A 55 5.40 -3.23 -5.14
N VAL A 56 5.45 -2.89 -6.43
CA VAL A 56 5.40 -3.86 -7.53
C VAL A 56 6.56 -4.86 -7.44
N ALA A 57 7.77 -4.39 -7.15
CA ALA A 57 8.92 -5.25 -6.93
C ALA A 57 8.76 -6.14 -5.70
N ALA A 58 8.07 -5.69 -4.66
CA ALA A 58 7.86 -6.43 -3.43
C ALA A 58 6.75 -7.49 -3.52
N ILE A 59 5.82 -7.40 -4.49
CA ILE A 59 4.69 -8.34 -4.63
C ILE A 59 5.13 -9.81 -4.60
N PRO A 60 6.09 -10.27 -5.43
CA PRO A 60 6.50 -11.67 -5.41
C PRO A 60 7.10 -12.09 -4.06
N TRP A 61 7.77 -11.17 -3.38
CA TRP A 61 8.46 -11.40 -2.12
C TRP A 61 7.55 -11.31 -0.90
N SER A 62 6.25 -11.08 -1.11
CA SER A 62 5.27 -11.03 -0.04
C SER A 62 5.26 -12.34 0.75
N ILE A 63 5.12 -12.22 2.06
CA ILE A 63 4.90 -13.33 2.98
C ILE A 63 3.69 -13.01 3.83
N GLU A 64 2.89 -14.04 4.13
CA GLU A 64 1.82 -13.93 5.11
C GLU A 64 2.43 -14.02 6.51
N TYR A 65 2.22 -12.99 7.31
CA TYR A 65 2.73 -12.92 8.68
C TYR A 65 1.57 -12.71 9.66
N ASN A 66 1.46 -13.62 10.62
CA ASN A 66 0.46 -13.55 11.68
C ASN A 66 1.11 -13.03 12.97
N PHE A 67 0.81 -11.77 13.34
CA PHE A 67 1.24 -11.19 14.62
C PHE A 67 0.52 -11.85 15.80
N THR A 68 -0.75 -12.18 15.60
CA THR A 68 -1.59 -12.93 16.55
C THR A 68 -2.45 -13.92 15.76
N SER A 69 -3.16 -14.81 16.46
CA SER A 69 -4.11 -15.75 15.83
C SER A 69 -5.26 -15.06 15.09
N SER A 70 -5.51 -13.78 15.37
CA SER A 70 -6.59 -12.99 14.76
C SER A 70 -6.11 -11.84 13.87
N LEU A 71 -4.80 -11.54 13.86
CA LEU A 71 -4.21 -10.44 13.10
C LEU A 71 -3.07 -10.95 12.20
N GLY A 72 -3.44 -11.25 10.96
CA GLY A 72 -2.53 -11.51 9.85
C GLY A 72 -2.38 -10.30 8.94
N THR A 73 -1.21 -10.14 8.34
CA THR A 73 -0.92 -9.14 7.31
C THR A 73 0.09 -9.69 6.31
N ASP A 74 0.08 -9.15 5.09
CA ASP A 74 1.05 -9.49 4.07
C ASP A 74 2.25 -8.54 4.11
N LEU A 75 3.41 -9.04 4.54
CA LEU A 75 4.63 -8.25 4.64
C LEU A 75 5.54 -8.47 3.42
N PRO A 76 6.14 -7.41 2.83
CA PRO A 76 5.98 -5.99 3.16
C PRO A 76 4.85 -5.31 2.37
N THR A 77 4.04 -6.07 1.62
CA THR A 77 3.14 -5.52 0.58
C THR A 77 1.98 -4.72 1.14
N GLU A 78 1.30 -5.15 2.20
CA GLU A 78 0.20 -4.39 2.81
C GLU A 78 0.65 -3.04 3.38
N PRO A 79 1.73 -2.96 4.18
CA PRO A 79 2.31 -1.68 4.58
C PRO A 79 2.70 -0.80 3.38
N LEU A 80 3.28 -1.38 2.32
CA LEU A 80 3.62 -0.64 1.11
C LEU A 80 2.39 -0.13 0.36
N MET A 81 1.30 -0.91 0.28
CA MET A 81 0.03 -0.49 -0.32
C MET A 81 -0.58 0.70 0.42
N LEU A 82 -0.54 0.69 1.75
CA LEU A 82 -0.94 1.82 2.58
C LEU A 82 -0.13 3.08 2.25
N LEU A 83 1.21 2.96 2.20
CA LEU A 83 2.10 4.07 1.88
C LEU A 83 1.88 4.59 0.44
N VAL A 84 1.71 3.72 -0.53
CA VAL A 84 1.41 4.08 -1.93
C VAL A 84 0.05 4.77 -2.03
N SER A 85 -0.98 4.24 -1.38
CA SER A 85 -2.32 4.84 -1.38
C SER A 85 -2.31 6.23 -0.76
N PHE A 86 -1.65 6.38 0.40
CA PHE A 86 -1.56 7.66 1.08
C PHE A 86 -0.73 8.68 0.30
N SER A 87 0.44 8.28 -0.22
CA SER A 87 1.27 9.16 -1.05
C SER A 87 0.58 9.59 -2.34
N THR A 88 -0.19 8.68 -2.95
CA THR A 88 -1.05 9.00 -4.11
C THR A 88 -2.12 10.01 -3.73
N LEU A 89 -2.82 9.82 -2.61
CA LEU A 89 -3.82 10.78 -2.12
C LEU A 89 -3.21 12.17 -1.92
N CYS A 90 -2.05 12.27 -1.26
CA CYS A 90 -1.34 13.54 -1.11
C CYS A 90 -0.95 14.16 -2.45
N TYR A 91 -0.47 13.37 -3.40
CA TYR A 91 -0.17 13.83 -4.76
C TYR A 91 -1.41 14.37 -5.49
N LEU A 92 -2.56 13.71 -5.33
CA LEU A 92 -3.83 14.15 -5.91
C LEU A 92 -4.30 15.49 -5.33
N VAL A 93 -4.16 15.69 -4.02
CA VAL A 93 -4.48 16.97 -3.35
C VAL A 93 -3.52 18.07 -3.80
N TYR A 94 -2.21 17.80 -3.83
CA TYR A 94 -1.21 18.77 -4.28
C TYR A 94 -1.38 19.15 -5.75
N SER A 95 -1.73 18.18 -6.59
CA SER A 95 -1.91 18.36 -8.04
C SER A 95 -3.37 18.57 -8.43
N ALA A 96 -4.26 18.95 -7.51
CA ALA A 96 -5.70 19.03 -7.78
C ALA A 96 -6.04 19.93 -8.98
N ARG A 97 -5.26 20.99 -9.21
CA ARG A 97 -5.43 21.91 -10.34
C ARG A 97 -5.22 21.24 -11.71
N SER A 98 -4.39 20.21 -11.80
CA SER A 98 -4.13 19.48 -13.05
C SER A 98 -5.09 18.32 -13.30
N ARG A 99 -6.10 18.14 -12.43
CA ARG A 99 -7.16 17.12 -12.54
C ARG A 99 -6.63 15.72 -12.93
N PRO A 100 -5.71 15.14 -12.14
CA PRO A 100 -5.09 13.85 -12.46
C PRO A 100 -6.06 12.66 -12.56
N LEU A 101 -7.28 12.77 -12.05
CA LEU A 101 -8.32 11.73 -12.12
C LEU A 101 -9.37 11.98 -13.22
N GLU A 102 -9.14 12.96 -14.10
CA GLU A 102 -10.09 13.27 -15.15
C GLU A 102 -10.28 12.05 -16.08
N GLY A 103 -11.54 11.67 -16.30
CA GLY A 103 -11.89 10.52 -17.13
C GLY A 103 -11.87 9.17 -16.42
N LEU A 104 -11.54 9.10 -15.12
CA LEU A 104 -11.52 7.84 -14.36
C LEU A 104 -12.85 7.07 -14.43
N PHE A 105 -13.97 7.78 -14.28
CA PHE A 105 -15.32 7.22 -14.34
C PHE A 105 -15.87 7.00 -15.76
N ARG A 106 -15.09 7.29 -16.83
CA ARG A 106 -15.49 6.95 -18.19
C ARG A 106 -15.34 5.46 -18.48
N SER A 107 -14.50 4.76 -17.72
CA SER A 107 -14.31 3.33 -17.87
C SER A 107 -15.43 2.56 -17.16
N PRO A 108 -16.13 1.63 -17.85
CA PRO A 108 -17.16 0.79 -17.20
C PRO A 108 -16.55 -0.08 -16.10
N LEU A 109 -15.29 -0.49 -16.24
CA LEU A 109 -14.57 -1.24 -15.21
C LEU A 109 -14.43 -0.44 -13.90
N MET A 110 -14.21 0.86 -13.99
CA MET A 110 -14.13 1.70 -12.80
C MET A 110 -15.48 1.79 -12.09
N VAL A 111 -16.57 1.91 -12.85
CA VAL A 111 -17.94 1.91 -12.28
C VAL A 111 -18.22 0.59 -11.57
N LEU A 112 -17.87 -0.54 -12.19
CA LEU A 112 -18.01 -1.87 -11.57
C LEU A 112 -17.20 -1.99 -10.28
N LEU A 113 -15.96 -1.49 -10.24
CA LEU A 113 -15.14 -1.51 -9.03
C LEU A 113 -15.75 -0.68 -7.88
N VAL A 114 -16.33 0.48 -8.20
CA VAL A 114 -17.02 1.31 -7.19
C VAL A 114 -18.31 0.65 -6.71
N LEU A 115 -19.08 0.04 -7.61
CA LEU A 115 -20.27 -0.74 -7.23
C LEU A 115 -19.89 -1.94 -6.36
N GLN A 116 -18.81 -2.63 -6.67
CA GLN A 116 -18.28 -3.72 -5.86
C GLN A 116 -17.85 -3.23 -4.46
N ALA A 117 -17.16 -2.09 -4.38
CA ALA A 117 -16.78 -1.50 -3.11
C ALA A 117 -17.98 -1.07 -2.25
N ALA A 118 -19.00 -0.49 -2.89
CA ALA A 118 -20.27 -0.16 -2.23
C ALA A 118 -20.98 -1.44 -1.73
N TRP A 119 -20.95 -2.51 -2.53
CA TRP A 119 -21.53 -3.79 -2.15
C TRP A 119 -20.85 -4.40 -0.92
N TRP A 120 -19.52 -4.28 -0.78
CA TRP A 120 -18.83 -4.71 0.44
C TRP A 120 -19.39 -4.05 1.69
N LEU A 121 -19.69 -2.75 1.64
CA LEU A 121 -20.26 -2.02 2.78
C LEU A 121 -21.67 -2.52 3.13
N VAL A 122 -22.50 -2.80 2.12
CA VAL A 122 -23.82 -3.40 2.32
C VAL A 122 -23.68 -4.76 3.00
N THR A 123 -22.83 -5.63 2.47
CA THR A 123 -22.64 -6.98 3.06
C THR A 123 -22.01 -6.94 4.45
N ALA A 124 -21.12 -5.98 4.72
CA ALA A 124 -20.52 -5.80 6.04
C ALA A 124 -21.56 -5.34 7.07
N TYR A 125 -22.48 -4.47 6.68
CA TYR A 125 -23.57 -3.99 7.55
C TYR A 125 -24.51 -5.12 7.99
N PHE A 126 -24.83 -6.05 7.09
CA PHE A 126 -25.69 -7.21 7.39
C PHE A 126 -24.93 -8.44 7.92
N SER A 127 -23.63 -8.33 8.17
CA SER A 127 -22.81 -9.45 8.62
C SER A 127 -23.05 -9.79 10.10
N THR A 128 -22.96 -11.08 10.43
CA THR A 128 -23.03 -11.57 11.82
C THR A 128 -21.85 -11.08 12.66
N ASP A 129 -20.66 -10.95 12.07
CA ASP A 129 -19.48 -10.35 12.68
C ASP A 129 -19.14 -9.03 11.99
N PHE A 130 -19.80 -7.96 12.46
CA PHE A 130 -19.61 -6.61 11.95
C PHE A 130 -18.17 -6.13 12.11
N THR A 131 -17.52 -6.46 13.23
CA THR A 131 -16.16 -5.98 13.55
C THR A 131 -15.13 -6.55 12.58
N ARG A 132 -15.23 -7.83 12.24
CA ARG A 132 -14.34 -8.46 11.26
C ARG A 132 -14.61 -7.93 9.85
N SER A 133 -15.89 -7.71 9.52
CA SER A 133 -16.31 -7.26 8.20
C SER A 133 -15.88 -5.82 7.91
N ILE A 134 -15.98 -4.91 8.89
CA ILE A 134 -15.53 -3.52 8.69
C ILE A 134 -14.01 -3.42 8.58
N LYS A 135 -13.26 -4.23 9.34
CA LYS A 135 -11.79 -4.34 9.20
C LYS A 135 -11.41 -4.79 7.80
N PHE A 136 -12.13 -5.77 7.24
CA PHE A 136 -11.96 -6.21 5.86
C PHE A 136 -12.23 -5.08 4.86
N CYS A 137 -13.34 -4.34 4.99
CA CYS A 137 -13.68 -3.24 4.09
C CYS A 137 -12.61 -2.13 4.11
N ILE A 138 -12.15 -1.76 5.30
CA ILE A 138 -11.07 -0.78 5.47
C ILE A 138 -9.80 -1.30 4.78
N ALA A 139 -9.45 -2.57 5.01
CA ALA A 139 -8.29 -3.16 4.38
C ALA A 139 -8.34 -3.12 2.84
N LYS A 140 -9.50 -3.43 2.24
CA LYS A 140 -9.64 -3.35 0.78
C LYS A 140 -9.52 -1.94 0.20
N THR A 141 -9.64 -0.89 1.03
CA THR A 141 -9.51 0.50 0.56
C THR A 141 -8.09 0.80 0.07
N TRP A 142 -7.05 0.32 0.75
CA TRP A 142 -5.66 0.53 0.29
C TRP A 142 -5.26 -0.36 -0.89
N TYR A 143 -6.00 -1.44 -1.17
CA TYR A 143 -5.84 -2.20 -2.42
C TYR A 143 -6.34 -1.36 -3.62
N LEU A 144 -7.53 -0.75 -3.50
CA LEU A 144 -8.05 0.15 -4.53
C LEU A 144 -7.15 1.38 -4.71
N GLY A 145 -6.70 1.96 -3.59
CA GLY A 145 -5.76 3.09 -3.63
C GLY A 145 -4.47 2.75 -4.36
N ALA A 146 -3.83 1.63 -4.02
CA ALA A 146 -2.52 1.26 -4.54
C ALA A 146 -2.55 0.69 -5.98
N PHE A 147 -3.59 -0.05 -6.35
CA PHE A 147 -3.63 -0.77 -7.63
C PHE A 147 -4.63 -0.24 -8.65
N VAL A 148 -5.54 0.66 -8.26
CA VAL A 148 -6.48 1.29 -9.19
C VAL A 148 -6.17 2.78 -9.32
N ILE A 149 -6.20 3.50 -8.20
CA ILE A 149 -6.03 4.96 -8.21
C ILE A 149 -4.58 5.34 -8.52
N ALA A 150 -3.58 4.70 -7.90
CA ALA A 150 -2.18 5.04 -8.14
C ALA A 150 -1.76 4.79 -9.60
N PRO A 151 -2.00 3.63 -10.24
CA PRO A 151 -1.65 3.44 -11.65
C PRO A 151 -2.38 4.42 -12.56
N PHE A 152 -3.66 4.70 -12.31
CA PHE A 152 -4.41 5.68 -13.11
C PHE A 152 -3.80 7.09 -13.02
N ALA A 153 -3.45 7.55 -11.82
CA ALA A 153 -2.88 8.86 -11.60
C ALA A 153 -1.41 9.00 -12.09
N LEU A 154 -0.66 7.89 -12.07
CA LEU A 154 0.77 7.86 -12.37
C LEU A 154 1.07 7.49 -13.83
N PHE A 155 0.31 6.59 -14.45
CA PHE A 155 0.62 6.07 -15.79
C PHE A 155 0.15 7.01 -16.88
N LYS A 156 0.91 8.09 -17.10
CA LYS A 156 0.64 9.05 -18.17
C LYS A 156 1.10 8.56 -19.55
N ASN A 157 1.98 7.56 -19.60
CA ASN A 157 2.62 7.07 -20.82
C ASN A 157 2.64 5.54 -20.85
N HIS A 158 2.55 4.95 -22.05
CA HIS A 158 2.69 3.49 -22.27
C HIS A 158 3.98 2.91 -21.64
N LYS A 159 5.07 3.68 -21.62
CA LYS A 159 6.34 3.29 -20.99
C LYS A 159 6.19 2.93 -19.50
N ALA A 160 5.25 3.54 -18.77
CA ALA A 160 5.04 3.26 -17.36
C ALA A 160 4.44 1.85 -17.15
N VAL A 161 3.53 1.44 -18.04
CA VAL A 161 2.95 0.09 -18.06
C VAL A 161 4.01 -0.95 -18.35
N VAL A 162 4.79 -0.75 -19.42
CA VAL A 162 5.89 -1.65 -19.80
C VAL A 162 6.91 -1.78 -18.66
N ARG A 163 7.31 -0.65 -18.05
CA ARG A 163 8.25 -0.67 -16.93
C ARG A 163 7.66 -1.40 -15.72
N THR A 164 6.37 -1.25 -15.43
CA THR A 164 5.71 -1.97 -14.33
C THR A 164 5.74 -3.48 -14.58
N ALA A 165 5.42 -3.91 -15.80
CA ALA A 165 5.53 -5.31 -16.19
C ALA A 165 6.98 -5.82 -16.06
N GLN A 166 7.97 -5.06 -16.56
CA GLN A 166 9.39 -5.41 -16.43
C GLN A 166 9.84 -5.55 -14.98
N VAL A 167 9.46 -4.62 -14.11
CA VAL A 167 9.80 -4.67 -12.68
C VAL A 167 9.19 -5.90 -12.00
N LEU A 168 7.91 -6.18 -12.26
CA LEU A 168 7.23 -7.35 -11.72
C LEU A 168 7.88 -8.64 -12.23
N SER A 169 8.10 -8.75 -13.54
CA SER A 169 8.72 -9.93 -14.16
C SER A 169 10.15 -10.14 -13.66
N ALA A 170 10.98 -9.09 -13.59
CA ALA A 170 12.33 -9.19 -13.08
C ALA A 170 12.35 -9.64 -11.62
N SER A 171 11.48 -9.06 -10.78
CA SER A 171 11.38 -9.44 -9.37
C SER A 171 10.92 -10.89 -9.19
N MET A 172 9.91 -11.32 -9.96
CA MET A 172 9.42 -12.69 -9.94
C MET A 172 10.49 -13.68 -10.41
N LEU A 173 11.23 -13.35 -11.47
CA LEU A 173 12.35 -14.17 -11.96
C LEU A 173 13.44 -14.35 -10.91
N LEU A 174 13.78 -13.28 -10.17
CA LEU A 174 14.74 -13.37 -9.08
C LEU A 174 14.25 -14.30 -7.95
N LEU A 175 12.97 -14.22 -7.60
CA LEU A 175 12.39 -15.13 -6.61
C LEU A 175 12.40 -16.58 -7.10
N VAL A 176 12.02 -16.82 -8.36
CA VAL A 176 12.05 -18.16 -8.97
C VAL A 176 13.48 -18.70 -9.02
N ALA A 177 14.47 -17.89 -9.40
CA ALA A 177 15.87 -18.29 -9.36
C ALA A 177 16.31 -18.69 -7.94
N ARG A 178 15.91 -17.91 -6.92
CA ARG A 178 16.17 -18.26 -5.51
C ARG A 178 15.53 -19.59 -5.12
N THR A 179 14.27 -19.84 -5.50
CA THR A 179 13.59 -21.09 -5.15
C THR A 179 14.21 -22.29 -5.87
N MET A 180 14.64 -22.13 -7.13
CA MET A 180 15.35 -23.17 -7.88
C MET A 180 16.71 -23.51 -7.25
N VAL A 181 17.49 -22.51 -6.83
CA VAL A 181 18.77 -22.75 -6.13
C VAL A 181 18.55 -23.52 -4.83
N ARG A 182 17.52 -23.17 -4.07
CA ARG A 182 17.17 -23.90 -2.84
C ARG A 182 16.71 -25.32 -3.13
N HIS A 183 15.88 -25.50 -4.16
CA HIS A 183 15.38 -26.81 -4.56
C HIS A 183 16.48 -27.74 -5.07
N ALA A 184 17.48 -27.17 -5.76
CA ALA A 184 18.70 -27.89 -6.15
C ALA A 184 19.46 -28.43 -4.94
N GLY A 185 19.52 -27.67 -3.83
CA GLY A 185 20.07 -28.12 -2.56
C GLY A 185 19.33 -29.32 -1.93
N TYR A 186 18.08 -29.55 -2.32
CA TYR A 186 17.29 -30.73 -1.94
C TYR A 186 17.24 -31.81 -3.03
N GLY A 187 18.10 -31.73 -4.05
CA GLY A 187 18.16 -32.69 -5.14
C GLY A 187 16.92 -32.72 -6.03
N PHE A 188 16.16 -31.61 -6.11
CA PHE A 188 14.91 -31.51 -6.89
C PHE A 188 13.87 -32.59 -6.53
N THR A 189 13.85 -33.02 -5.26
CA THR A 189 12.92 -34.06 -4.78
C THR A 189 11.51 -33.50 -4.60
N PHE A 190 10.50 -34.22 -5.09
CA PHE A 190 9.10 -33.78 -4.98
C PHE A 190 8.67 -33.50 -3.53
N GLU A 191 9.12 -34.33 -2.57
CA GLU A 191 8.81 -34.17 -1.14
C GLU A 191 9.23 -32.80 -0.58
N ARG A 192 10.35 -32.23 -1.09
CA ARG A 192 10.94 -30.98 -0.58
C ARG A 192 10.56 -29.74 -1.39
N ILE A 193 9.60 -29.84 -2.32
CA ILE A 193 9.18 -28.69 -3.12
C ILE A 193 8.58 -27.58 -2.24
N ASN A 194 7.74 -27.94 -1.27
CA ASN A 194 7.12 -26.98 -0.36
C ASN A 194 8.16 -26.25 0.49
N ASP A 195 9.15 -26.99 1.01
CA ASP A 195 10.27 -26.41 1.76
C ASP A 195 11.05 -25.40 0.90
N SER A 196 11.21 -25.69 -0.40
CA SER A 196 11.94 -24.83 -1.34
C SER A 196 11.23 -23.51 -1.61
N LEU A 197 9.90 -23.52 -1.54
CA LEU A 197 9.02 -22.40 -1.85
C LEU A 197 8.69 -21.51 -0.64
N TRP A 198 8.79 -22.04 0.57
CA TRP A 198 8.58 -21.30 1.81
C TRP A 198 9.64 -20.21 2.01
N PRO A 199 9.34 -18.96 2.42
CA PRO A 199 8.07 -18.44 2.92
C PRO A 199 7.10 -17.83 1.89
N ASN A 200 7.51 -17.74 0.62
CA ASN A 200 6.83 -16.87 -0.35
C ASN A 200 5.64 -17.52 -1.04
N PHE A 201 5.68 -18.84 -1.27
CA PHE A 201 4.52 -19.58 -1.79
C PHE A 201 4.05 -20.57 -0.74
N ARG A 202 2.99 -20.19 -0.01
CA ARG A 202 2.35 -21.07 0.97
C ARG A 202 1.62 -22.19 0.24
N ASN A 203 1.80 -23.43 0.70
CA ASN A 203 0.94 -24.51 0.24
C ASN A 203 -0.46 -24.34 0.85
N HIS A 204 -1.49 -24.53 0.04
CA HIS A 204 -2.90 -24.48 0.49
C HIS A 204 -3.47 -25.88 0.75
N VAL A 205 -2.69 -26.93 0.50
CA VAL A 205 -3.00 -28.30 0.88
C VAL A 205 -2.32 -28.57 2.21
N ASN A 206 -3.11 -28.52 3.28
CA ASN A 206 -2.72 -28.95 4.63
C ASN A 206 -3.22 -30.37 4.89
#